data_AF-A0AAV6BHK6-F1
#
_entry.id   AF-A0AAV6BHK6-F1
#
_cell.length_a   1.000
_cell.length_b   1.000
_cell.length_c   1.000
_cell.angle_alpha   90.00
_cell.angle_beta   90.00
_cell.angle_gamma   90.00
#
_symmetry.space_group_name_H-M   'P 1'
#
loop_
_entity.id
_entity.type
_entity.pdbx_description
1 polymer ?
#
loop_
_entity_poly.entity_id
_entity_poly.type
_entity_poly.pdbx_seq_one_letter_code
_entity_poly.pdbx_strand_id
1 'polypeptide(L)'
;MAAPEKRFWLLRRLSRVMSVLAWVVLVLIALVVPVGFARAIVARSPEDFMQTLAYGVSGGFIFIYLLYTAQWIQVILAVEENTKQATYVLEKLTTLTQQVRDRLGEPSEPVRRESGEKFE
;
A
#
# COMPACT_ATOMS: atom_id res chain seq x y z
N MET A 1 -1.47 -18.22 -14.25
CA MET A 1 -0.79 -17.46 -13.16
C MET A 1 -1.72 -16.33 -12.72
N ALA A 2 -2.53 -16.52 -11.67
CA ALA A 2 -3.60 -15.56 -11.26
C ALA A 2 -3.68 -15.35 -9.73
N ALA A 3 -2.69 -15.87 -8.99
CA ALA A 3 -2.67 -15.84 -7.53
C ALA A 3 -2.28 -14.48 -6.88
N PRO A 4 -1.42 -13.61 -7.47
CA PRO A 4 -1.03 -12.38 -6.78
C PRO A 4 -2.17 -11.36 -6.70
N GLU A 5 -2.90 -11.12 -7.79
CA GLU A 5 -3.97 -10.10 -7.83
C GLU A 5 -5.09 -10.33 -6.81
N LYS A 6 -5.52 -11.60 -6.62
CA LYS A 6 -6.53 -11.95 -5.61
C LYS A 6 -6.07 -11.67 -4.19
N ARG A 7 -4.78 -11.88 -3.88
CA ARG A 7 -4.21 -11.57 -2.54
C ARG A 7 -4.19 -10.06 -2.29
N PHE A 8 -3.82 -9.25 -3.29
CA PHE A 8 -3.80 -7.79 -3.18
C PHE A 8 -5.18 -7.18 -2.99
N TRP A 9 -6.18 -7.71 -3.70
CA TRP A 9 -7.56 -7.29 -3.51
C TRP A 9 -8.07 -7.61 -2.10
N LEU A 10 -7.73 -8.79 -1.58
CA LEU A 10 -8.10 -9.20 -0.22
C LEU A 10 -7.45 -8.30 0.85
N LEU A 11 -6.16 -7.98 0.70
CA LEU A 11 -5.41 -7.09 1.60
C LEU A 11 -5.98 -5.66 1.61
N ARG A 12 -6.37 -5.13 0.44
CA ARG A 12 -6.99 -3.81 0.33
C ARG A 12 -8.36 -3.78 1.02
N ARG A 13 -9.14 -4.87 0.88
CA ARG A 13 -10.43 -5.01 1.55
C ARG A 13 -10.27 -5.19 3.06
N LEU A 14 -9.28 -5.97 3.49
CA LEU A 14 -8.96 -6.16 4.90
C LEU A 14 -8.56 -4.84 5.58
N SER A 15 -7.72 -4.03 4.94
CA SER A 15 -7.36 -2.70 5.45
C SER A 15 -8.59 -1.81 5.65
N ARG A 16 -9.53 -1.82 4.70
CA ARG A 16 -10.79 -1.05 4.82
C ARG A 16 -11.66 -1.57 5.96
N VAL A 17 -11.77 -2.89 6.13
CA VAL A 17 -12.52 -3.51 7.25
C VAL A 17 -11.89 -3.17 8.59
N MET A 18 -10.56 -3.22 8.71
CA MET A 18 -9.84 -2.85 9.92
C MET A 18 -10.04 -1.37 10.28
N SER A 19 -10.06 -0.48 9.28
CA SER A 19 -10.37 0.94 9.49
C SER A 19 -11.82 1.14 9.97
N VAL A 20 -12.79 0.45 9.37
CA VAL A 20 -14.19 0.50 9.82
C VAL A 20 -14.32 -0.01 11.26
N LEU A 21 -13.68 -1.13 11.60
CA LEU A 21 -13.63 -1.67 12.96
C LEU A 21 -13.04 -0.66 13.95
N ALA A 22 -11.95 0.03 13.57
CA ALA A 22 -11.37 1.08 14.40
C ALA A 22 -12.40 2.19 14.69
N TRP A 23 -13.10 2.67 13.67
CA TRP A 23 -14.16 3.68 13.86
C TRP A 23 -15.30 3.20 14.76
N VAL A 24 -15.71 1.93 14.64
CA VAL A 24 -16.72 1.33 15.54
C VAL A 24 -16.23 1.33 16.99
N VAL A 25 -14.98 0.93 17.22
CA VAL A 25 -14.37 0.96 18.56
C VAL A 25 -14.33 2.38 19.11
N LEU A 26 -13.96 3.37 18.29
CA LEU A 26 -13.96 4.77 18.69
C LEU A 26 -15.35 5.26 19.12
N VAL A 27 -16.38 4.92 18.37
CA VAL A 27 -17.78 5.28 18.70
C VAL A 27 -18.20 4.65 20.02
N LEU A 28 -17.85 3.38 20.24
CA LEU A 28 -18.14 2.70 21.51
C LEU A 28 -17.47 3.40 22.69
N ILE A 29 -16.19 3.76 22.56
CA ILE A 29 -15.45 4.49 23.60
C ILE A 29 -16.07 5.86 23.85
N ALA A 30 -16.40 6.59 22.77
CA ALA A 30 -17.00 7.92 22.85
C ALA A 30 -18.38 7.92 23.54
N LEU A 31 -19.10 6.78 23.52
CA LEU A 31 -20.37 6.63 24.24
C LEU A 31 -20.17 6.12 25.68
N VAL A 32 -19.34 5.10 25.87
CA VAL A 32 -19.17 4.42 27.16
C VAL A 32 -18.42 5.29 28.17
N VAL A 33 -17.37 6.00 27.73
CA VAL A 33 -16.50 6.77 28.63
C VAL A 33 -17.24 7.94 29.29
N PRO A 34 -18.00 8.80 28.56
CA PRO A 34 -18.77 9.87 29.20
C PRO A 34 -19.85 9.35 30.14
N VAL A 35 -20.52 8.25 29.79
CA VAL A 35 -21.55 7.62 30.65
C VAL A 35 -20.93 7.06 31.92
N GLY A 36 -19.78 6.39 31.82
CA GLY A 36 -19.02 5.90 32.97
C GLY A 36 -18.55 7.03 33.88
N PHE A 37 -18.05 8.13 33.31
CA PHE A 37 -17.64 9.29 34.08
C PHE A 37 -18.82 9.97 34.79
N ALA A 38 -19.95 10.15 34.09
CA ALA A 38 -21.16 10.69 34.71
C ALA A 38 -21.62 9.83 35.90
N ARG A 39 -21.62 8.50 35.73
CA ARG A 39 -21.96 7.56 36.81
C ARG A 39 -20.97 7.66 37.98
N ALA A 40 -19.66 7.67 37.71
CA ALA A 40 -18.63 7.72 38.73
C ALA A 40 -18.67 9.03 39.54
N ILE A 41 -18.94 10.16 38.88
CA ILE A 41 -19.11 11.47 39.52
C ILE A 41 -20.35 11.47 40.44
N VAL A 42 -21.48 10.94 39.97
CA VAL A 42 -22.72 10.85 40.75
C VAL A 42 -22.54 9.93 41.97
N ALA A 43 -21.87 8.79 41.78
CA ALA A 43 -21.58 7.84 42.85
C ALA A 43 -20.46 8.30 43.80
N ARG A 44 -19.73 9.37 43.46
CA ARG A 44 -18.51 9.84 44.16
C ARG A 44 -17.51 8.72 44.42
N SER A 45 -17.42 7.77 43.49
CA SER A 45 -16.56 6.59 43.60
C SER A 45 -15.27 6.82 42.80
N PRO A 46 -14.11 7.02 43.46
CA PRO A 46 -12.84 7.15 42.77
C PRO A 46 -12.43 5.85 42.07
N GLU A 47 -12.90 4.70 42.55
CA GLU A 47 -12.61 3.39 41.96
C GLU A 47 -13.32 3.24 40.61
N ASP A 48 -14.61 3.60 40.53
CA ASP A 48 -15.37 3.62 39.27
C ASP A 48 -14.79 4.63 38.26
N PHE A 49 -14.26 5.75 38.76
CA PHE A 49 -13.61 6.77 37.93
C PHE A 49 -12.32 6.22 37.30
N MET A 50 -11.45 5.61 38.11
CA MET A 50 -10.21 5.01 37.64
C MET A 50 -10.46 3.85 36.69
N GLN A 51 -11.48 3.04 36.96
CA GLN A 51 -11.88 1.94 36.09
C GLN A 51 -12.39 2.45 34.74
N THR A 52 -13.23 3.49 34.73
CA THR A 52 -13.72 4.12 33.48
C THR A 52 -12.57 4.73 32.68
N LEU A 53 -11.64 5.42 33.35
CA LEU A 53 -10.44 5.97 32.73
C LEU A 53 -9.59 4.86 32.08
N ALA A 54 -9.36 3.75 32.79
CA ALA A 54 -8.60 2.61 32.28
C ALA A 54 -9.28 1.97 31.06
N TYR A 55 -10.61 1.82 31.06
CA TYR A 55 -11.37 1.36 29.89
C TYR A 55 -11.28 2.34 28.71
N GLY A 56 -11.35 3.64 28.97
CA GLY A 56 -11.18 4.66 27.93
C GLY A 56 -9.80 4.63 27.29
N VAL A 57 -8.74 4.57 28.11
CA VAL A 57 -7.35 4.52 27.65
C VAL A 57 -7.06 3.23 26.89
N SER A 58 -7.47 2.08 27.43
CA SER A 58 -7.28 0.78 26.75
C SER A 58 -8.02 0.72 25.42
N GLY A 59 -9.27 1.18 25.38
CA GLY A 59 -10.02 1.31 24.13
C GLY A 59 -9.32 2.23 23.12
N GLY A 60 -8.83 3.39 23.57
CA GLY A 60 -8.08 4.32 22.72
C GLY A 60 -6.80 3.69 22.17
N PHE A 61 -6.10 2.89 22.97
CA PHE A 61 -4.92 2.15 22.54
C PHE A 61 -5.24 1.11 21.46
N ILE A 62 -6.35 0.37 21.63
CA ILE A 62 -6.85 -0.59 20.63
C ILE A 62 -7.18 0.13 19.32
N PHE A 63 -7.82 1.29 19.38
CA PHE A 63 -8.13 2.10 18.21
C PHE A 63 -6.86 2.51 17.44
N ILE A 64 -5.87 3.06 18.14
CA ILE A 64 -4.58 3.46 17.54
C ILE A 64 -3.89 2.25 16.92
N TYR A 65 -3.87 1.11 17.61
CA TYR A 65 -3.24 -0.11 17.11
C TYR A 65 -3.91 -0.62 15.82
N LEU A 66 -5.25 -0.64 15.77
CA LEU A 66 -6.01 -1.02 14.58
C LEU A 66 -5.70 -0.10 13.38
N LEU A 67 -5.64 1.21 13.60
CA LEU A 67 -5.27 2.17 12.55
C LEU A 67 -3.83 1.97 12.09
N TYR A 68 -2.91 1.79 13.02
CA TYR A 68 -1.49 1.57 12.74
C TYR A 68 -1.28 0.31 11.88
N THR A 69 -1.93 -0.80 12.23
CA THR A 69 -1.89 -2.03 11.43
C THR A 69 -2.51 -1.81 10.04
N ALA A 70 -3.64 -1.10 9.96
CA ALA A 70 -4.29 -0.82 8.67
C ALA A 70 -3.41 0.05 7.76
N GLN A 71 -2.70 1.04 8.32
CA GLN A 71 -1.75 1.90 7.59
C GLN A 71 -0.52 1.12 7.13
N TRP A 72 0.06 0.26 7.98
CA TRP A 72 1.20 -0.57 7.60
C TRP A 72 0.90 -1.48 6.40
N ILE A 73 -0.29 -2.07 6.36
CA ILE A 73 -0.74 -2.87 5.20
C ILE A 73 -0.78 -1.99 3.94
N GLN A 74 -1.28 -0.76 4.04
CA GLN A 74 -1.33 0.16 2.89
C GLN A 74 0.06 0.59 2.42
N VAL A 75 1.00 0.83 3.33
CA VAL A 75 2.39 1.17 2.97
C VAL A 75 3.04 0.02 2.22
N ILE A 76 2.88 -1.22 2.68
CA ILE A 76 3.42 -2.41 1.99
C ILE A 76 2.81 -2.54 0.59
N LEU A 77 1.49 -2.36 0.46
CA LEU A 77 0.81 -2.38 -0.83
C LEU A 77 1.32 -1.29 -1.78
N ALA A 78 1.52 -0.06 -1.27
CA ALA A 78 2.01 1.06 -2.07
C ALA A 78 3.46 0.87 -2.53
N VAL A 79 4.33 0.33 -1.67
CA VAL A 79 5.71 -0.03 -2.04
C VAL A 79 5.71 -1.08 -3.14
N GLU A 80 4.86 -2.10 -3.05
CA GLU A 80 4.79 -3.12 -4.09
C GLU A 80 4.24 -2.61 -5.42
N GLU A 81 3.19 -1.78 -5.40
CA GLU A 81 2.61 -1.18 -6.61
C GLU A 81 3.65 -0.29 -7.32
N ASN A 82 4.39 0.51 -6.54
CA ASN A 82 5.52 1.30 -7.05
C ASN A 82 6.68 0.45 -7.58
N THR A 83 6.97 -0.69 -6.93
CA THR A 83 8.03 -1.60 -7.37
C THR A 83 7.66 -2.27 -8.69
N LYS A 84 6.41 -2.71 -8.86
CA LYS A 84 5.89 -3.24 -10.14
C LYS A 84 5.94 -2.21 -11.25
N GLN A 85 5.55 -0.97 -10.94
CA GLN A 85 5.59 0.13 -11.89
C GLN A 85 7.03 0.48 -12.28
N ALA A 86 7.96 0.49 -11.33
CA ALA A 86 9.38 0.69 -11.59
C ALA A 86 9.96 -0.44 -12.46
N THR A 87 9.64 -1.70 -12.18
CA THR A 87 10.05 -2.84 -13.02
C THR A 87 9.49 -2.73 -14.43
N TYR A 88 8.22 -2.35 -14.59
CA TYR A 88 7.60 -2.17 -15.91
C TYR A 88 8.19 -0.99 -16.70
N VAL A 89 8.54 0.10 -16.02
CA VAL A 89 9.26 1.23 -16.62
C VAL A 89 10.68 0.84 -17.02
N LEU A 90 11.37 0.05 -16.18
CA LEU A 90 12.66 -0.54 -16.52
C LEU A 90 12.55 -1.41 -17.77
N GLU A 91 11.56 -2.29 -17.85
CA GLU A 91 11.29 -3.16 -19.02
C GLU A 91 11.03 -2.37 -20.31
N LYS A 92 10.29 -1.26 -20.20
CA LYS A 92 10.08 -0.33 -21.32
C LYS A 92 11.37 0.40 -21.73
N LEU A 93 12.20 0.78 -20.77
CA LEU A 93 13.50 1.41 -21.06
C LEU A 93 14.48 0.40 -21.69
N THR A 94 14.51 -0.86 -21.24
CA THR A 94 15.35 -1.89 -21.89
C THR A 94 14.87 -2.21 -23.29
N THR A 95 13.56 -2.31 -23.52
CA THR A 95 13.00 -2.55 -24.87
C THR A 95 13.22 -1.36 -25.81
N LEU A 96 13.10 -0.12 -25.32
CA LEU A 96 13.47 1.08 -26.08
C LEU A 96 14.98 1.12 -26.35
N THR A 97 15.81 0.73 -25.39
CA THR A 97 17.27 0.64 -25.58
C THR A 97 17.65 -0.45 -26.58
N GLN A 98 16.94 -1.60 -26.58
CA GLN A 98 17.10 -2.64 -27.59
C GLN A 98 16.63 -2.18 -28.97
N GLN A 99 15.51 -1.46 -29.08
CA GLN A 99 15.08 -0.88 -30.36
C GLN A 99 16.05 0.19 -30.88
N VAL A 100 16.59 1.04 -30.00
CA VAL A 100 17.61 2.03 -30.37
C VAL A 100 18.91 1.35 -30.75
N ARG A 101 19.32 0.28 -30.05
CA ARG A 101 20.49 -0.53 -30.40
C ARG A 101 20.30 -1.27 -31.73
N ASP A 102 19.14 -1.84 -31.98
CA ASP A 102 18.84 -2.54 -33.24
C ASP A 102 18.79 -1.56 -34.41
N ARG A 103 18.33 -0.31 -34.20
CA ARG A 103 18.38 0.75 -35.21
C ARG A 103 19.76 1.40 -35.40
N LEU A 104 20.58 1.47 -34.36
CA LEU A 104 21.99 1.93 -34.45
C LEU A 104 22.96 0.82 -34.86
N GLY A 105 22.50 -0.44 -34.79
CA GLY A 105 23.22 -1.65 -35.12
C GLY A 105 22.88 -2.22 -36.49
N GLU A 106 22.18 -1.48 -37.36
CA GLU A 106 22.37 -1.63 -38.80
C GLU A 106 23.73 -0.99 -39.12
N PRO A 107 24.84 -1.75 -39.28
CA PRO A 107 25.86 -1.26 -40.16
C PRO A 107 25.14 -1.14 -41.51
N SER A 108 24.91 0.09 -41.93
CA SER A 108 24.71 0.40 -43.33
C SER A 108 25.83 -0.33 -44.07
N GLU A 109 25.52 -1.50 -44.65
CA GLU A 109 26.41 -2.10 -45.61
C GLU A 109 26.65 -1.00 -46.65
N PRO A 110 27.89 -0.54 -46.81
CA PRO A 110 28.16 0.35 -47.89
C PRO A 110 28.00 -0.52 -49.14
N VAL A 111 26.91 -0.30 -49.88
CA VAL A 111 26.80 -0.73 -51.28
C VAL A 111 27.87 0.07 -52.05
N ARG A 112 29.13 -0.32 -51.85
CA ARG A 112 30.34 0.24 -52.42
C ARG A 112 30.82 -0.76 -53.46
N ARG A 113 30.41 -0.47 -54.70
CA ARG A 113 31.16 -0.75 -55.93
C ARG A 113 31.50 -2.22 -56.20
N GLU A 114 30.68 -2.85 -57.03
CA GLU A 114 31.22 -3.43 -58.26
C GLU A 114 30.85 -2.49 -59.41
N SER A 115 31.75 -1.55 -59.65
CA SER A 115 31.86 -0.87 -60.93
C SER A 115 33.13 -1.39 -61.57
N GLY A 116 32.99 -2.09 -62.70
CA GLY A 116 34.00 -2.08 -63.74
C GLY A 116 34.64 -3.42 -64.11
N GLU A 117 34.34 -3.82 -65.35
CA GLU A 117 35.37 -3.94 -66.39
C GLU A 117 35.90 -5.35 -66.78
N LYS A 118 35.31 -5.84 -67.87
CA LYS A 118 35.89 -6.56 -69.04
C LYS A 118 36.33 -8.03 -68.98
N PHE A 119 36.12 -8.63 -70.18
CA PHE A 119 36.76 -9.77 -70.86
C PHE A 119 36.08 -11.14 -70.70
N GLU A 120 35.20 -11.48 -71.66
CA GLU A 120 35.48 -12.40 -72.77
C GLU A 120 34.41 -12.29 -73.87
#